data_AF-A0A4Y8SKA2-F1
#
_entry.id   AF-A0A4Y8SKA2-F1
#
_cell.length_a   1.000
_cell.length_b   1.000
_cell.length_c   1.000
_cell.angle_alpha   90.00
_cell.angle_beta   90.00
_cell.angle_gamma   90.00
#
_symmetry.space_group_name_H-M   'P 1'
#
loop_
_entity.id
_entity.type
_entity.pdbx_description
1 polymer ?
#
loop_
_entity_poly.entity_id
_entity_poly.type
_entity_poly.pdbx_seq_one_letter_code
_entity_poly.pdbx_strand_id
1 'polypeptide(L)'
;MKAISLTLFLLCCVTICKAQSAPATDKNAYCSIDNAAALKLIGKHAKISAEGGVYSTLNDSESLKWPSPEIKALSGRSGWKKYKPAKGDVGTIVHVFIDNVSTSKYIYLLQIKGIYVPVACGYIALTE
;
A
#
# COMPACT_ATOMS: atom_id res chain seq x y z
N MET A 1 69.43 6.85 23.88
CA MET A 1 69.62 7.22 22.47
C MET A 1 68.89 6.23 21.57
N LYS A 2 67.78 6.65 20.97
CA LYS A 2 67.36 6.43 19.57
C LYS A 2 65.85 6.63 19.47
N ALA A 3 65.49 7.82 19.03
CA ALA A 3 64.19 8.16 18.50
C ALA A 3 64.04 7.55 17.10
N ILE A 4 62.87 6.98 16.79
CA ILE A 4 62.40 6.67 15.43
C ILE A 4 60.88 6.91 15.49
N SER A 5 60.41 8.07 15.04
CA SER A 5 59.93 8.36 13.68
C SER A 5 58.60 7.66 13.39
N LEU A 6 57.46 8.31 13.66
CA LEU A 6 56.71 9.19 12.76
C LEU A 6 55.96 8.44 11.64
N THR A 7 54.65 8.73 11.61
CA THR A 7 53.70 8.75 10.47
C THR A 7 52.83 7.53 10.16
N LEU A 8 51.59 7.86 9.72
CA LEU A 8 50.58 7.06 8.99
C LEU A 8 49.72 6.10 9.85
N PHE A 9 48.39 6.11 9.85
CA PHE A 9 47.39 6.58 8.90
C PHE A 9 46.11 6.94 9.68
N LEU A 10 45.67 8.20 9.61
CA LEU A 10 44.33 8.61 10.04
C LEU A 10 43.36 8.17 8.93
N LEU A 11 42.86 6.93 8.98
CA LEU A 11 41.86 6.47 8.03
C LEU A 11 40.47 6.90 8.52
N CYS A 12 40.02 8.06 8.04
CA CYS A 12 38.63 8.47 8.08
C CYS A 12 37.75 7.38 7.46
N CYS A 13 37.13 6.54 8.28
CA CYS A 13 35.95 5.79 7.87
C CYS A 13 34.79 6.77 7.77
N VAL A 14 34.76 7.51 6.66
CA VAL A 14 33.55 8.14 6.15
C VAL A 14 32.67 6.98 5.65
N THR A 15 31.98 6.34 6.58
CA THR A 15 30.98 5.34 6.23
C THR A 15 29.86 6.09 5.52
N ILE A 16 29.88 5.95 4.20
CA ILE A 16 28.90 6.50 3.27
C ILE A 16 27.52 6.03 3.74
N CYS A 17 26.79 6.91 4.39
CA CYS A 17 25.38 6.75 4.66
C CYS A 17 24.69 6.86 3.28
N LYS A 18 24.62 5.74 2.54
CA LYS A 18 23.70 5.63 1.41
C LYS A 18 22.31 5.71 2.01
N ALA A 19 21.74 6.91 2.02
CA ALA A 19 20.30 7.07 2.05
C ALA A 19 19.76 6.32 0.82
N GLN A 20 19.38 5.06 1.00
CA GLN A 20 18.55 4.35 0.06
C GLN A 20 17.22 5.11 0.04
N SER A 21 17.10 6.06 -0.88
CA SER A 21 15.81 6.61 -1.24
C SER A 21 14.94 5.43 -1.63
N ALA A 22 13.86 5.20 -0.87
CA ALA A 22 12.87 4.19 -1.21
C ALA A 22 12.49 4.38 -2.68
N PRO A 23 12.45 3.30 -3.50
CA PRO A 23 12.08 3.41 -4.90
C PRO A 23 10.76 4.15 -4.97
N ALA A 24 10.72 5.22 -5.78
CA ALA A 24 9.48 5.94 -6.04
C ALA A 24 8.52 4.93 -6.64
N THR A 25 7.57 4.45 -5.82
CA THR A 25 6.53 3.53 -6.25
C THR A 25 5.78 4.22 -7.37
N ASP A 26 5.97 3.73 -8.60
CA ASP A 26 5.20 4.14 -9.75
C ASP A 26 3.73 4.01 -9.35
N LYS A 27 3.05 5.15 -9.27
CA LYS A 27 1.67 5.27 -8.82
C LYS A 27 0.71 4.46 -9.71
N ASN A 28 1.17 3.84 -10.80
CA ASN A 28 0.32 3.07 -11.70
C ASN A 28 0.70 1.59 -11.82
N ALA A 29 1.75 1.11 -11.14
CA ALA A 29 2.23 -0.27 -11.32
C ALA A 29 1.12 -1.32 -11.13
N TYR A 30 0.26 -1.15 -10.12
CA TYR A 30 -0.82 -2.09 -9.80
C TYR A 30 -2.12 -1.84 -10.58
N CYS A 31 -2.17 -0.79 -11.41
CA CYS A 31 -3.29 -0.52 -12.32
C CYS A 31 -3.11 -1.21 -13.68
N SER A 32 -1.86 -1.45 -14.09
CA SER A 32 -1.51 -1.94 -15.42
C SER A 32 -1.28 -3.46 -15.50
N ILE A 33 -1.37 -4.18 -14.38
CA ILE A 33 -1.25 -5.64 -14.36
C ILE A 33 -2.48 -6.33 -14.98
N ASP A 34 -2.35 -7.62 -15.26
CA ASP A 34 -3.47 -8.47 -15.67
C ASP A 34 -4.29 -8.97 -14.46
N ASN A 35 -5.47 -9.54 -14.74
CA ASN A 35 -6.39 -10.00 -13.70
C ASN A 35 -5.78 -11.12 -12.84
N ALA A 36 -5.01 -12.03 -13.43
CA ALA A 36 -4.40 -13.13 -12.70
C ALA A 36 -3.30 -12.63 -11.75
N ALA A 37 -2.49 -11.67 -12.20
CA ALA A 37 -1.50 -10.99 -11.39
C ALA A 37 -2.15 -10.20 -10.24
N ALA A 38 -3.24 -9.47 -10.51
CA ALA A 38 -3.97 -8.74 -9.48
C ALA A 38 -4.54 -9.68 -8.40
N LEU A 39 -5.14 -10.80 -8.79
CA LEU A 39 -5.68 -11.79 -7.85
C LEU A 39 -4.59 -12.46 -6.99
N LYS A 40 -3.36 -12.61 -7.50
CA LYS A 40 -2.21 -13.12 -6.72
C LYS A 40 -1.77 -12.16 -5.59
N LEU A 41 -2.25 -10.92 -5.58
CA LEU A 41 -1.98 -9.98 -4.50
C LEU A 41 -2.87 -10.21 -3.28
N ILE A 42 -3.95 -11.00 -3.39
CA ILE A 42 -4.76 -11.37 -2.23
C ILE A 42 -3.90 -12.13 -1.22
N GLY A 43 -3.99 -11.73 0.05
CA GLY A 43 -3.15 -12.22 1.15
C GLY A 43 -1.84 -11.45 1.34
N LYS A 44 -1.45 -10.57 0.41
CA LYS A 44 -0.28 -9.70 0.58
C LYS A 44 -0.62 -8.47 1.43
N HIS A 45 0.39 -7.92 2.09
CA HIS A 45 0.26 -6.64 2.79
C HIS A 45 0.49 -5.47 1.83
N ALA A 46 -0.31 -4.43 2.00
CA ALA A 46 -0.19 -3.20 1.25
C ALA A 46 -0.46 -1.99 2.14
N LYS A 47 0.22 -0.89 1.82
CA LYS A 47 0.11 0.41 2.45
C LYS A 47 -0.71 1.35 1.56
N ILE A 48 -1.53 2.20 2.18
CA ILE A 48 -2.18 3.32 1.50
C ILE A 48 -1.13 4.39 1.19
N SER A 49 -0.86 4.62 -0.09
CA SER A 49 0.17 5.56 -0.57
C SER A 49 -0.28 7.02 -0.49
N ALA A 50 -1.58 7.29 -0.61
CA ALA A 50 -2.20 8.60 -0.40
C ALA A 50 -3.72 8.47 -0.19
N GLU A 51 -4.31 9.44 0.51
CA GLU A 51 -5.73 9.41 0.91
C GLU A 51 -6.71 9.54 -0.27
N GLY A 52 -6.31 10.21 -1.35
CA GLY A 52 -7.16 10.48 -2.52
C GLY A 52 -7.63 9.24 -3.28
N GLY A 53 -7.07 8.05 -3.00
CA GLY A 53 -7.50 6.79 -3.62
C GLY A 53 -8.47 5.96 -2.80
N VAL A 54 -8.90 6.44 -1.63
CA VAL A 54 -9.81 5.68 -0.75
C VAL A 54 -11.26 5.90 -1.18
N TYR A 55 -11.97 4.83 -1.53
CA TYR A 55 -13.39 4.92 -1.88
C TYR A 55 -14.28 4.80 -0.64
N SER A 56 -14.59 5.96 -0.05
CA SER A 56 -15.33 6.03 1.22
C SER A 56 -16.82 5.67 1.14
N THR A 57 -17.42 5.60 -0.04
CA THR A 57 -18.86 5.29 -0.23
C THR A 57 -19.08 4.08 -1.13
N LEU A 58 -18.04 3.30 -1.43
CA LEU A 58 -18.14 2.19 -2.37
C LEU A 58 -19.14 1.12 -1.91
N ASN A 59 -19.26 0.95 -0.60
CA ASN A 59 -20.17 -0.01 0.02
C ASN A 59 -21.64 0.36 -0.13
N ASP A 60 -21.96 1.62 -0.44
CA ASP A 60 -23.34 2.05 -0.72
C ASP A 60 -23.77 1.67 -2.15
N SER A 61 -22.82 1.28 -3.00
CA SER A 61 -23.11 0.83 -4.37
C SER A 61 -23.46 -0.67 -4.43
N GLU A 62 -24.48 -0.98 -5.23
CA GLU A 62 -24.82 -2.35 -5.64
C GLU A 62 -24.12 -2.78 -6.93
N SER A 63 -23.30 -1.91 -7.53
CA SER A 63 -22.63 -2.20 -8.80
C SER A 63 -21.51 -3.24 -8.71
N LEU A 64 -21.02 -3.53 -7.50
CA LEU A 64 -19.93 -4.47 -7.25
C LEU A 64 -20.43 -5.68 -6.47
N LYS A 65 -19.96 -6.87 -6.88
CA LYS A 65 -20.19 -8.10 -6.14
C LYS A 65 -19.23 -8.16 -4.94
N TRP A 66 -19.77 -7.94 -3.75
CA TRP A 66 -19.00 -8.02 -2.50
C TRP A 66 -18.70 -9.48 -2.11
N PRO A 67 -17.56 -9.75 -1.44
CA PRO A 67 -17.20 -11.10 -0.99
C PRO A 67 -18.19 -11.68 0.04
N SER A 68 -18.71 -10.82 0.91
CA SER A 68 -19.79 -11.15 1.84
C SER A 68 -20.56 -9.88 2.25
N PRO A 69 -21.82 -10.02 2.72
CA PRO A 69 -22.58 -8.90 3.28
C PRO A 69 -21.90 -8.27 4.50
N GLU A 70 -21.24 -9.05 5.34
CA GLU A 70 -20.51 -8.58 6.52
C GLU A 70 -19.32 -7.69 6.12
N ILE A 71 -18.54 -8.10 5.12
CA ILE A 71 -17.42 -7.32 4.60
C ILE A 71 -17.92 -5.99 4.02
N LYS A 72 -19.05 -6.01 3.30
CA LYS A 72 -19.69 -4.78 2.79
C LYS A 72 -20.10 -3.85 3.92
N ALA A 73 -20.71 -4.36 4.98
CA ALA A 73 -21.18 -3.57 6.13
C ALA A 73 -20.02 -2.95 6.94
N LEU A 74 -18.87 -3.61 7.01
CA LEU A 74 -17.64 -3.11 7.65
C LEU A 74 -16.74 -2.31 6.71
N SER A 75 -17.18 -2.09 5.47
CA SER A 75 -16.51 -1.28 4.47
C SER A 75 -17.12 0.11 4.36
N GLY A 76 -16.36 1.04 3.80
CA GLY A 76 -16.77 2.43 3.61
C GLY A 76 -17.01 3.19 4.90
N ARG A 77 -17.21 4.50 4.77
CA ARG A 77 -17.31 5.46 5.87
C ARG A 77 -18.42 5.11 6.86
N SER A 78 -19.53 4.53 6.40
CA SER A 78 -20.62 4.06 7.27
C SER A 78 -20.17 2.88 8.16
N GLY A 79 -19.33 1.98 7.64
CA GLY A 79 -18.73 0.87 8.41
C GLY A 79 -17.56 1.27 9.31
N TRP A 80 -16.79 2.29 8.92
CA TRP A 80 -15.56 2.71 9.62
C TRP A 80 -15.81 3.46 10.94
N LYS A 81 -17.04 3.92 11.21
CA LYS A 81 -17.39 4.68 12.41
C LYS A 81 -16.52 5.94 12.57
N LYS A 82 -15.62 5.97 13.57
CA LYS A 82 -14.69 7.08 13.83
C LYS A 82 -13.34 6.91 13.12
N TYR A 83 -13.07 5.72 12.58
CA TYR A 83 -11.83 5.45 11.88
C TYR A 83 -11.80 6.20 10.55
N LYS A 84 -10.65 6.79 10.23
CA LYS A 84 -10.40 7.46 8.95
C LYS A 84 -9.15 6.83 8.35
N PRO A 85 -9.28 6.04 7.27
CA PRO A 85 -8.11 5.51 6.57
C PRO A 85 -7.23 6.65 6.10
N ALA A 86 -5.94 6.55 6.38
CA ALA A 86 -4.96 7.60 6.12
C ALA A 86 -3.76 7.06 5.34
N LYS A 87 -2.98 7.98 4.75
CA LYS A 87 -1.70 7.62 4.15
C LYS A 87 -0.82 6.93 5.20
N GLY A 88 -0.26 5.79 4.83
CA GLY A 88 0.61 5.01 5.72
C GLY A 88 -0.08 3.87 6.44
N ASP A 89 -1.42 3.82 6.47
CA ASP A 89 -2.12 2.66 7.00
C ASP A 89 -1.78 1.41 6.17
N VAL A 90 -1.51 0.30 6.88
CA VAL A 90 -1.17 -0.99 6.29
C VAL A 90 -2.27 -1.99 6.60
N GLY A 91 -2.61 -2.80 5.61
CA GLY A 91 -3.57 -3.89 5.75
C GLY A 91 -3.27 -5.04 4.81
N THR A 92 -3.99 -6.12 5.00
CA THR A 92 -3.94 -7.30 4.11
C THR A 92 -4.93 -7.11 2.99
N ILE A 93 -4.51 -7.33 1.74
CA ILE A 93 -5.43 -7.36 0.60
C ILE A 93 -6.31 -8.60 0.73
N VAL A 94 -7.61 -8.43 0.97
CA VAL A 94 -8.56 -9.56 1.12
C VAL A 94 -9.42 -9.78 -0.11
N HIS A 95 -9.52 -8.78 -0.98
CA HIS A 95 -10.26 -8.88 -2.23
C HIS A 95 -9.74 -7.87 -3.27
N VAL A 96 -9.98 -8.18 -4.54
CA VAL A 96 -9.72 -7.26 -5.65
C VAL A 96 -10.98 -7.19 -6.50
N PHE A 97 -11.61 -6.03 -6.55
CA PHE A 97 -12.68 -5.77 -7.49
C PHE A 97 -12.07 -5.48 -8.85
N ILE A 98 -12.49 -6.24 -9.87
CA ILE A 98 -12.10 -6.02 -11.25
C ILE A 98 -13.21 -5.19 -11.87
N ASP A 99 -12.94 -3.90 -12.09
CA ASP A 99 -13.88 -2.98 -12.70
C ASP A 99 -13.41 -2.69 -14.13
N ASN A 100 -14.17 -3.17 -15.10
CA ASN A 100 -13.87 -2.95 -16.53
C ASN A 100 -14.43 -1.62 -17.05
N VAL A 101 -15.09 -0.82 -16.19
CA VAL A 101 -15.84 0.38 -16.58
C VAL A 101 -15.22 1.66 -16.02
N SER A 102 -14.65 1.64 -14.81
CA SER A 102 -14.02 2.83 -14.23
C SER A 102 -12.57 3.06 -14.67
N THR A 103 -12.06 4.25 -14.38
CA THR A 103 -10.67 4.65 -14.65
C THR A 103 -9.65 3.87 -13.82
N SER A 104 -10.09 3.24 -12.72
CA SER A 104 -9.27 2.38 -11.88
C SER A 104 -9.67 0.93 -12.12
N LYS A 105 -8.99 0.28 -13.07
CA LYS A 105 -9.21 -1.12 -13.48
C LYS A 105 -9.35 -2.08 -12.29
N TYR A 106 -8.64 -1.81 -11.20
CA TYR A 106 -8.71 -2.56 -9.96
C TYR A 106 -8.96 -1.67 -8.76
N ILE A 107 -9.82 -2.15 -7.86
CA ILE A 107 -10.00 -1.61 -6.51
C ILE A 107 -9.58 -2.72 -5.53
N TYR A 108 -8.58 -2.43 -4.72
CA TYR A 108 -8.06 -3.36 -3.71
C TYR A 108 -8.79 -3.15 -2.39
N LEU A 109 -9.31 -4.21 -1.81
CA LEU A 109 -9.95 -4.17 -0.50
C LEU A 109 -8.93 -4.57 0.57
N LEU A 110 -8.49 -3.62 1.38
CA LEU A 110 -7.53 -3.84 2.46
C LEU A 110 -8.29 -4.08 3.77
N GLN A 111 -7.96 -5.15 4.49
CA GLN A 111 -8.38 -5.34 5.87
C GLN A 111 -7.39 -4.64 6.80
N ILE A 112 -7.86 -3.63 7.52
CA ILE A 112 -7.05 -2.80 8.42
C ILE A 112 -7.77 -2.77 9.78
N LYS A 113 -7.14 -3.28 10.84
CA LYS A 113 -7.71 -3.23 12.22
C LYS A 113 -9.17 -3.71 12.31
N GLY A 114 -9.53 -4.73 11.54
CA GLY A 114 -10.88 -5.33 11.56
C GLY A 114 -11.94 -4.63 10.72
N ILE A 115 -11.59 -3.57 9.98
CA ILE A 115 -12.46 -2.95 8.97
C ILE A 115 -11.91 -3.16 7.56
N TYR A 116 -12.71 -2.86 6.54
CA TYR A 116 -12.33 -3.04 5.14
C TYR A 116 -12.28 -1.71 4.40
N VAL A 117 -11.16 -1.43 3.74
CA VAL A 117 -10.90 -0.15 3.09
C VAL A 117 -10.66 -0.38 1.60
N PRO A 118 -11.60 0.02 0.71
CA PRO A 118 -11.39 -0.04 -0.72
C PRO A 118 -10.46 1.08 -1.18
N VAL A 119 -9.40 0.72 -1.90
CA VAL A 119 -8.37 1.63 -2.37
C VAL A 119 -8.13 1.42 -3.86
N ALA A 120 -8.10 2.51 -4.63
CA ALA A 120 -7.76 2.48 -6.04
C ALA A 120 -6.35 1.91 -6.26
N CYS A 121 -6.18 1.19 -7.36
CA CYS A 121 -4.92 0.56 -7.74
C CYS A 121 -3.69 1.47 -7.68
N GLY A 122 -3.86 2.76 -7.97
CA GLY A 122 -2.74 3.70 -7.98
C GLY A 122 -2.32 4.26 -6.62
N TYR A 123 -3.03 3.83 -5.57
CA TYR A 123 -2.89 4.35 -4.23
C TYR A 123 -2.52 3.26 -3.22
N ILE A 124 -2.07 2.11 -3.71
CA ILE A 124 -1.49 1.05 -2.88
C ILE A 124 0.01 0.91 -3.15
N ALA A 125 0.76 0.49 -2.14
CA ALA A 125 2.14 0.04 -2.26
C ALA A 125 2.29 -1.25 -1.46
N LEU A 126 2.71 -2.34 -2.10
CA LEU A 126 2.98 -3.59 -1.39
C LEU A 126 4.08 -3.37 -0.34
N THR A 127 3.93 -4.04 0.79
CA THR A 127 4.92 -4.09 1.88
C THR A 127 5.40 -5.52 2.03
N GLU A 128 6.71 -5.69 2.19
CA GLU A 128 7.36 -6.99 2.43
C GLU A 128 6.99 -7.59 3.78
#